data_AF-A0A1M6N1M5-F1
#
_entry.id   AF-A0A1M6N1M5-F1
#
_cell.length_a   1.000
_cell.length_b   1.000
_cell.length_c   1.000
_cell.angle_alpha   90.00
_cell.angle_beta   90.00
_cell.angle_gamma   90.00
#
_symmetry.space_group_name_H-M   'P 1'
#
loop_
_entity.id
_entity.type
_entity.pdbx_description
1 polymer ?
#
loop_
_entity_poly.entity_id
_entity_poly.type
_entity_poly.pdbx_seq_one_letter_code
_entity_poly.pdbx_strand_id
1 'polypeptide(L)'
;MNVSRGLAIVIANEQYQNCNPLPSCSKDGVDMSTILKRLGFDVLEAYDYSRNDLFQQISNFLNVAESYSTVLLYYSGHGVQIDGENYLVPVDCTPIDNKTIMISTGLVPIRVVTEYMSAHPQKTNIMVLDACRTSPAFTKNIFSGGLAEMKSGSGTFIAFATSPNTVAIGSSSPTKNSIFTECLLEHIEKPNIKIEDLFKLVRNDVDKRTNGTQVPWESTSLMSDFCFNIMNEDEINERIYQSLRNLYMAETLIGLSKYFTMSISDIIRTYLHQKSEKPGGIYFSDKEELEEYILHILLEFGFEFNHYRWMYKDNPVIMGELYHNPARIALQPVRGCEVHATFNLYQPIIDNIGCVISGSTSLPQYTNLMINLVNTDLPYSAQSKASVNEDGEFSSQPFSRKGLNIPKGEYTVIISMPIASVQPTSVQLKIGERGKNLAGLYVKLDVLSGKSIEYKQMITVQY
;
A
#
# COMPACT_ATOMS: atom_id res chain seq x y z
N MET A 1 1.55 34.51 -10.99
CA MET A 1 0.10 34.51 -10.66
C MET A 1 -0.25 33.07 -10.36
N ASN A 2 -0.76 32.76 -9.17
CA ASN A 2 -1.31 31.42 -8.93
C ASN A 2 -2.55 31.29 -9.81
N VAL A 3 -2.49 30.44 -10.82
CA VAL A 3 -3.66 30.10 -11.62
C VAL A 3 -4.58 29.30 -10.70
N SER A 4 -5.79 29.81 -10.48
CA SER A 4 -6.80 29.14 -9.66
C SER A 4 -7.18 27.80 -10.28
N ARG A 5 -7.34 26.77 -9.45
CA ARG A 5 -7.65 25.40 -9.90
C ARG A 5 -9.12 25.23 -10.29
N GLY A 6 -9.98 26.15 -9.87
CA GLY A 6 -11.41 26.11 -10.15
C GLY A 6 -12.17 27.16 -9.34
N LEU A 7 -13.43 27.34 -9.69
CA LEU A 7 -14.36 28.18 -8.93
C LEU A 7 -15.28 27.28 -8.12
N ALA A 8 -15.43 27.58 -6.83
CA ALA A 8 -16.39 26.94 -5.96
C ALA A 8 -17.41 27.96 -5.42
N ILE A 9 -18.65 27.54 -5.26
CA ILE A 9 -19.62 28.19 -4.36
C ILE A 9 -19.91 27.26 -3.19
N VAL A 10 -19.78 27.79 -1.98
CA VAL A 10 -20.05 27.09 -0.72
C VAL A 10 -21.25 27.76 -0.07
N ILE A 11 -22.38 27.07 -0.09
CA ILE A 11 -23.65 27.54 0.47
C ILE A 11 -23.92 26.75 1.75
N ALA A 12 -24.12 27.44 2.87
CA ALA A 12 -24.44 26.82 4.15
C ALA A 12 -25.53 27.60 4.88
N ASN A 13 -26.69 26.97 5.09
CA ASN A 13 -27.84 27.57 5.75
C ASN A 13 -28.14 26.81 7.06
N GLU A 14 -28.07 27.52 8.17
CA GLU A 14 -28.23 27.03 9.53
C GLU A 14 -29.39 27.72 10.26
N GLN A 15 -29.44 29.06 10.22
CA GLN A 15 -30.29 29.89 11.08
C GLN A 15 -31.65 30.19 10.41
N TYR A 16 -32.43 29.13 10.16
CA TYR A 16 -33.75 29.25 9.56
C TYR A 16 -34.75 30.02 10.44
N GLN A 17 -35.44 31.00 9.85
CA GLN A 17 -36.38 31.87 10.56
C GLN A 17 -37.69 31.16 10.92
N ASN A 18 -38.20 30.34 9.99
CA ASN A 18 -39.50 29.68 10.11
C ASN A 18 -39.41 28.15 10.02
N CYS A 19 -38.21 27.60 10.13
CA CYS A 19 -37.94 26.15 10.09
C CYS A 19 -36.96 25.80 11.22
N ASN A 20 -36.81 24.50 11.50
CA ASN A 20 -35.83 24.08 12.51
C ASN A 20 -34.41 24.42 12.04
N PRO A 21 -33.56 24.99 12.91
CA PRO A 21 -32.17 25.27 12.57
C PRO A 21 -31.37 23.97 12.39
N LEU A 22 -30.25 24.07 11.66
CA LEU A 22 -29.32 22.97 11.40
C LEU A 22 -27.90 23.33 11.89
N PRO A 23 -27.60 23.11 13.19
CA PRO A 23 -26.41 23.66 13.84
C PRO A 23 -25.06 23.30 13.19
N SER A 24 -24.95 22.20 12.45
CA SER A 24 -23.69 21.81 11.81
C SER A 24 -23.38 22.56 10.52
N CYS A 25 -24.39 23.16 9.87
CA CYS A 25 -24.26 23.68 8.51
C CYS A 25 -23.27 24.84 8.39
N SER A 26 -23.23 25.77 9.35
CA SER A 26 -22.23 26.86 9.30
C SER A 26 -20.81 26.30 9.42
N LYS A 27 -20.60 25.36 10.35
CA LYS A 27 -19.29 24.69 10.54
C LYS A 27 -18.86 23.90 9.30
N ASP A 28 -19.80 23.22 8.66
CA ASP A 28 -19.60 22.51 7.39
C ASP A 28 -19.13 23.45 6.29
N GLY A 29 -19.85 24.56 6.09
CA GLY A 29 -19.50 25.53 5.06
C GLY A 29 -18.19 26.27 5.34
N VAL A 30 -17.85 26.60 6.60
CA VAL A 30 -16.59 27.28 6.94
C VAL A 30 -15.39 26.36 6.67
N ASP A 31 -15.45 25.10 7.10
CA ASP A 31 -14.36 24.15 6.90
C ASP A 31 -14.19 23.80 5.42
N MET A 32 -15.30 23.58 4.70
CA MET A 32 -15.27 23.30 3.27
C MET A 32 -14.74 24.48 2.45
N SER A 33 -15.08 25.72 2.82
CA SER A 33 -14.49 26.89 2.16
C SER A 33 -12.98 26.98 2.44
N THR A 34 -12.58 26.79 3.69
CA THR A 34 -11.17 26.85 4.11
C THR A 34 -10.31 25.83 3.37
N ILE A 35 -10.79 24.58 3.25
CA ILE A 35 -10.05 23.52 2.58
C ILE A 35 -9.98 23.74 1.07
N LEU A 36 -11.06 24.18 0.43
CA LEU A 36 -11.08 24.46 -1.02
C LEU A 36 -10.13 25.62 -1.37
N LYS A 37 -10.10 26.68 -0.56
CA LYS A 37 -9.13 27.77 -0.68
C LYS A 37 -7.69 27.25 -0.57
N ARG A 38 -7.41 26.38 0.42
CA ARG A 38 -6.08 25.74 0.58
C ARG A 38 -5.69 24.88 -0.62
N LEU A 39 -6.67 24.21 -1.22
CA LEU A 39 -6.50 23.41 -2.44
C LEU A 39 -6.43 24.26 -3.72
N GLY A 40 -6.51 25.59 -3.62
CA GLY A 40 -6.29 26.51 -4.73
C GLY A 40 -7.56 26.87 -5.53
N PHE A 41 -8.75 26.65 -4.98
CA PHE A 41 -10.00 27.16 -5.56
C PHE A 41 -10.25 28.61 -5.16
N ASP A 42 -10.84 29.38 -6.06
CA ASP A 42 -11.54 30.61 -5.69
C ASP A 42 -12.92 30.23 -5.15
N VAL A 43 -13.27 30.74 -3.97
CA VAL A 43 -14.49 30.34 -3.27
C VAL A 43 -15.41 31.53 -3.04
N LEU A 44 -16.64 31.42 -3.54
CA LEU A 44 -17.77 32.27 -3.19
C LEU A 44 -18.52 31.65 -2.02
N GLU A 45 -18.61 32.38 -0.92
CA GLU A 45 -19.30 31.92 0.29
C GLU A 45 -20.73 32.48 0.33
N ALA A 46 -21.68 31.70 0.82
CA ALA A 46 -23.07 32.09 1.02
C ALA A 46 -23.61 31.45 2.31
N TYR A 47 -23.59 32.21 3.41
CA TYR A 47 -23.98 31.73 4.74
C TYR A 47 -25.28 32.38 5.20
N ASP A 48 -26.29 31.56 5.51
CA ASP A 48 -27.61 32.01 5.96
C ASP A 48 -28.27 33.03 5.00
N TYR A 49 -28.22 32.75 3.69
CA TYR A 49 -28.73 33.67 2.68
C TYR A 49 -30.26 33.60 2.56
N SER A 50 -30.86 34.79 2.39
CA SER A 50 -32.26 34.89 1.97
C SER A 50 -32.45 34.33 0.56
N ARG A 51 -33.70 34.10 0.15
CA ARG A 51 -33.99 33.63 -1.20
C ARG A 51 -33.41 34.56 -2.27
N ASN A 52 -33.59 35.87 -2.09
CA ASN A 52 -33.10 36.86 -3.06
C ASN A 52 -31.57 36.85 -3.14
N ASP A 53 -30.89 36.85 -1.99
CA ASP A 53 -29.43 36.89 -1.94
C ASP A 53 -28.83 35.60 -2.51
N LEU A 54 -29.44 34.45 -2.23
CA LEU A 54 -29.01 33.17 -2.77
C LEU A 54 -29.15 33.12 -4.29
N PHE A 55 -30.26 33.60 -4.85
CA PHE A 55 -30.43 33.72 -6.31
C PHE A 55 -29.37 34.64 -6.94
N GLN A 56 -29.13 35.81 -6.34
CA GLN A 56 -28.12 36.74 -6.83
C GLN A 56 -26.72 36.14 -6.79
N GLN A 57 -26.38 35.44 -5.71
CA GLN A 57 -25.06 34.81 -5.56
C GLN A 57 -24.87 33.62 -6.51
N ILE A 58 -25.90 32.81 -6.73
CA ILE A 58 -25.86 31.75 -7.76
C ILE A 58 -25.71 32.38 -9.15
N SER A 59 -26.43 33.45 -9.46
CA SER A 59 -26.29 34.15 -10.73
C SER A 59 -24.87 34.70 -10.93
N ASN A 60 -24.29 35.32 -9.91
CA ASN A 60 -22.90 35.78 -9.92
C ASN A 60 -21.93 34.61 -10.12
N PHE A 61 -22.11 33.51 -9.38
CA PHE A 61 -21.29 32.30 -9.50
C PHE A 61 -21.28 31.75 -10.93
N LEU A 62 -22.45 31.62 -11.57
CA LEU A 62 -22.55 31.12 -12.94
C LEU A 62 -21.88 32.06 -13.96
N ASN A 63 -22.00 33.38 -13.79
CA ASN A 63 -21.31 34.34 -14.65
C ASN A 63 -19.79 34.24 -14.54
N VAL A 64 -19.27 34.07 -13.32
CA VAL A 64 -17.83 33.95 -13.07
C VAL A 64 -17.30 32.58 -13.54
N ALA A 65 -18.11 31.53 -13.41
CA ALA A 65 -17.78 30.15 -13.80
C ALA A 65 -17.40 29.98 -15.28
N GLU A 66 -17.79 30.92 -16.15
CA GLU A 66 -17.39 30.94 -17.57
C GLU A 66 -15.86 30.94 -17.74
N SER A 67 -15.15 31.61 -16.83
CA SER A 67 -13.68 31.76 -16.89
C SER A 67 -12.90 30.59 -16.28
N TYR A 68 -13.57 29.54 -15.78
CA TYR A 68 -12.95 28.42 -15.08
C TYR A 68 -13.19 27.08 -15.79
N SER A 69 -12.21 26.19 -15.74
CA SER A 69 -12.35 24.81 -16.26
C SER A 69 -13.04 23.86 -15.29
N THR A 70 -13.02 24.18 -14.00
CA THR A 70 -13.64 23.39 -12.93
C THR A 70 -14.60 24.27 -12.14
N VAL A 71 -15.83 23.78 -11.97
CA VAL A 71 -16.93 24.49 -11.33
C VAL A 71 -17.52 23.58 -10.25
N LEU A 72 -17.50 24.03 -9.00
CA LEU A 72 -17.94 23.25 -7.85
C LEU A 72 -19.06 23.96 -7.09
N LEU A 73 -20.15 23.25 -6.79
CA LEU A 73 -21.14 23.67 -5.82
C LEU A 73 -21.09 22.74 -4.61
N TYR A 74 -20.96 23.31 -3.43
CA TYR A 74 -21.17 22.63 -2.16
C TYR A 74 -22.36 23.26 -1.45
N TYR A 75 -23.31 22.44 -0.99
CA TYR A 75 -24.48 22.89 -0.24
C TYR A 75 -24.63 22.10 1.06
N SER A 76 -24.78 22.81 2.19
CA SER A 76 -25.19 22.24 3.48
C SER A 76 -26.44 22.98 4.01
N GLY A 77 -27.54 22.26 4.23
CA GLY A 77 -28.80 22.88 4.67
C GLY A 77 -30.05 22.06 4.34
N HIS A 78 -31.24 22.62 4.53
CA HIS A 78 -32.50 21.96 4.16
C HIS A 78 -32.65 21.90 2.63
N GLY A 79 -32.99 20.73 2.10
CA GLY A 79 -33.41 20.57 0.69
C GLY A 79 -34.91 20.28 0.58
N VAL A 80 -35.54 20.75 -0.50
CA VAL A 80 -36.86 20.48 -1.12
C VAL A 80 -36.94 19.49 -2.31
N GLN A 81 -37.93 18.60 -2.44
CA GLN A 81 -38.19 17.81 -3.65
C GLN A 81 -39.67 17.92 -3.94
N ILE A 82 -39.97 18.33 -5.16
CA ILE A 82 -41.33 18.63 -5.59
C ILE A 82 -41.45 18.22 -7.07
N ASP A 83 -42.34 17.27 -7.40
CA ASP A 83 -42.49 16.71 -8.76
C ASP A 83 -41.18 16.20 -9.39
N GLY A 84 -40.30 15.59 -8.59
CA GLY A 84 -39.01 15.09 -9.10
C GLY A 84 -37.91 16.16 -9.19
N GLU A 85 -38.23 17.43 -8.93
CA GLU A 85 -37.27 18.53 -8.98
C GLU A 85 -36.71 18.88 -7.60
N ASN A 86 -35.42 19.18 -7.55
CA ASN A 86 -34.71 19.52 -6.32
C ASN A 86 -34.59 21.03 -6.11
N TYR A 87 -34.80 21.46 -4.87
CA TYR A 87 -34.77 22.86 -4.45
C TYR A 87 -33.91 23.05 -3.20
N LEU A 88 -33.18 24.15 -3.13
CA LEU A 88 -32.54 24.64 -1.91
C LEU A 88 -33.56 25.44 -1.10
N VAL A 89 -33.47 25.34 0.23
CA VAL A 89 -34.32 26.09 1.16
C VAL A 89 -33.50 27.25 1.75
N PRO A 90 -33.83 28.51 1.42
CA PRO A 90 -33.24 29.71 2.03
C PRO A 90 -33.66 29.90 3.50
N VAL A 91 -32.91 30.70 4.26
CA VAL A 91 -33.20 30.88 5.71
C VAL A 91 -34.49 31.65 6.00
N ASP A 92 -34.93 32.50 5.08
CA ASP A 92 -36.18 33.28 5.16
C ASP A 92 -37.40 32.50 4.62
N CYS A 93 -37.21 31.25 4.18
CA CYS A 93 -38.28 30.40 3.69
C CYS A 93 -39.41 30.27 4.72
N THR A 94 -40.63 30.62 4.31
CA THR A 94 -41.85 30.37 5.08
C THR A 94 -42.58 29.18 4.46
N PRO A 95 -42.71 28.04 5.16
CA PRO A 95 -43.42 26.88 4.62
C PRO A 95 -44.89 27.18 4.36
N ILE A 96 -45.35 26.99 3.12
CA ILE A 96 -46.73 27.22 2.68
C ILE A 96 -47.33 25.91 2.19
N ASP A 97 -48.55 25.60 2.62
CA ASP A 97 -49.34 24.43 2.19
C ASP A 97 -49.96 24.64 0.79
N ASN A 98 -49.15 25.11 -0.15
CA ASN A 98 -49.47 25.21 -1.57
C ASN A 98 -48.17 25.12 -2.37
N LYS A 99 -48.05 24.06 -3.14
CA LYS A 99 -46.87 23.72 -3.94
C LYS A 99 -46.44 24.82 -4.91
N THR A 100 -47.38 25.36 -5.69
CA THR A 100 -47.10 26.37 -6.73
C THR A 100 -46.62 27.68 -6.11
N ILE A 101 -47.25 28.10 -5.01
CA ILE A 101 -46.82 29.28 -4.25
C ILE A 101 -45.45 29.02 -3.62
N MET A 102 -45.21 27.85 -3.04
CA MET A 102 -43.93 27.50 -2.43
C MET A 102 -42.76 27.57 -3.43
N ILE A 103 -42.92 26.95 -4.61
CA ILE A 103 -41.91 26.99 -5.69
C ILE A 103 -41.61 28.42 -6.12
N SER A 104 -42.66 29.24 -6.30
CA SER A 104 -42.52 30.60 -6.84
C SER A 104 -41.95 31.61 -5.83
N THR A 105 -42.19 31.41 -4.53
CA THR A 105 -41.93 32.45 -3.52
C THR A 105 -40.88 32.10 -2.49
N GLY A 106 -40.67 30.82 -2.15
CA GLY A 106 -39.84 30.45 -0.99
C GLY A 106 -38.69 29.49 -1.27
N LEU A 107 -38.53 29.02 -2.50
CA LEU A 107 -37.49 28.04 -2.86
C LEU A 107 -36.58 28.52 -3.99
N VAL A 108 -35.37 27.95 -4.05
CA VAL A 108 -34.40 28.16 -5.14
C VAL A 108 -34.19 26.84 -5.88
N PRO A 109 -34.56 26.72 -7.16
CA PRO A 109 -34.40 25.48 -7.91
C PRO A 109 -32.93 25.19 -8.19
N ILE A 110 -32.48 23.99 -7.85
CA ILE A 110 -31.11 23.52 -8.17
C ILE A 110 -30.91 23.40 -9.69
N ARG A 111 -32.02 23.23 -10.43
CA ARG A 111 -32.08 23.18 -11.89
C ARG A 111 -31.27 24.28 -12.59
N VAL A 112 -31.25 25.51 -12.05
CA VAL A 112 -30.48 26.62 -12.64
C VAL A 112 -28.99 26.29 -12.74
N VAL A 113 -28.45 25.58 -11.74
CA VAL A 113 -27.05 25.15 -11.73
C VAL A 113 -26.85 23.91 -12.60
N THR A 114 -27.73 22.92 -12.53
CA THR A 114 -27.57 21.68 -13.30
C THR A 114 -27.76 21.89 -14.81
N GLU A 115 -28.61 22.84 -15.23
CA GLU A 115 -28.75 23.25 -16.62
C GLU A 115 -27.48 23.92 -17.13
N TYR A 116 -26.86 24.81 -16.34
CA TYR A 116 -25.56 25.39 -16.68
C TYR A 116 -24.48 24.30 -16.82
N MET A 117 -24.38 23.38 -15.87
CA MET A 117 -23.38 22.29 -15.90
C MET A 117 -23.59 21.40 -17.14
N SER A 118 -24.84 21.06 -17.46
CA SER A 118 -25.18 20.24 -18.63
C SER A 118 -24.91 20.95 -19.96
N ALA A 119 -25.01 22.28 -20.00
CA ALA A 119 -24.67 23.09 -21.17
C ALA A 119 -23.15 23.24 -21.37
N HIS A 120 -22.33 22.92 -20.36
CA HIS A 120 -20.87 23.02 -20.40
C HIS A 120 -20.16 21.69 -20.08
N PRO A 121 -20.41 20.62 -20.87
CA PRO A 121 -19.86 19.29 -20.61
C PRO A 121 -18.33 19.20 -20.76
N GLN A 122 -17.71 20.19 -21.40
CA GLN A 122 -16.25 20.32 -21.51
C GLN A 122 -15.57 20.75 -20.20
N LYS A 123 -16.34 21.28 -19.23
CA LYS A 123 -15.84 21.65 -17.90
C LYS A 123 -15.95 20.46 -16.96
N THR A 124 -15.15 20.44 -15.90
CA THR A 124 -15.35 19.53 -14.76
C THR A 124 -16.37 20.15 -13.82
N ASN A 125 -17.61 19.69 -13.89
CA ASN A 125 -18.70 20.18 -13.05
C ASN A 125 -18.89 19.26 -11.84
N ILE A 126 -18.84 19.80 -10.63
CA ILE A 126 -18.94 19.04 -9.39
C ILE A 126 -20.06 19.63 -8.53
N MET A 127 -20.94 18.79 -8.02
CA MET A 127 -22.00 19.18 -7.10
C MET A 127 -22.00 18.25 -5.89
N VAL A 128 -21.86 18.81 -4.70
CA VAL A 128 -21.85 18.08 -3.42
C VAL A 128 -22.97 18.61 -2.54
N LEU A 129 -23.94 17.75 -2.24
CA LEU A 129 -25.17 18.12 -1.54
C LEU A 129 -25.25 17.39 -0.20
N ASP A 130 -24.91 18.11 0.87
CA ASP A 130 -25.09 17.72 2.26
C ASP A 130 -26.41 18.25 2.82
N ALA A 131 -27.50 17.79 2.22
CA ALA A 131 -28.83 18.26 2.57
C ALA A 131 -29.53 17.30 3.55
N CYS A 132 -29.69 17.72 4.81
CA CYS A 132 -30.55 17.05 5.80
C CYS A 132 -32.03 17.32 5.49
N ARG A 133 -32.90 16.31 5.61
CA ARG A 133 -34.32 16.46 5.21
C ARG A 133 -35.30 15.71 6.11
N THR A 134 -35.67 16.38 7.21
CA THR A 134 -36.99 16.28 7.82
C THR A 134 -37.18 17.45 8.79
N SER A 135 -37.84 18.52 8.34
CA SER A 135 -38.50 19.44 9.29
C SER A 135 -40.00 19.17 9.25
N PRO A 136 -40.68 19.01 10.40
CA PRO A 136 -42.14 18.87 10.48
C PRO A 136 -42.93 19.98 9.78
N ALA A 137 -42.27 21.12 9.52
CA ALA A 137 -42.85 22.24 8.78
C ALA A 137 -43.07 21.93 7.28
N PHE A 138 -42.31 20.99 6.71
CA PHE A 138 -42.43 20.54 5.31
C PHE A 138 -43.06 19.13 5.17
N THR A 139 -43.56 18.51 6.25
CA THR A 139 -44.10 17.13 6.22
C THR A 139 -45.61 17.06 5.95
N LYS A 140 -46.31 18.19 5.76
CA LYS A 140 -47.73 18.18 5.42
C LYS A 140 -47.91 18.06 3.91
N ASN A 141 -48.31 16.87 3.45
CA ASN A 141 -48.96 16.50 2.18
C ASN A 141 -48.38 16.95 0.82
N ILE A 142 -47.32 17.76 0.76
CA ILE A 142 -46.86 18.41 -0.49
C ILE A 142 -45.44 18.00 -0.92
N PHE A 143 -44.57 17.62 0.02
CA PHE A 143 -43.14 17.40 -0.25
C PHE A 143 -42.76 15.94 -0.01
N SER A 144 -41.98 15.36 -0.92
CA SER A 144 -41.28 14.09 -0.66
C SER A 144 -40.02 14.35 0.17
N GLY A 145 -39.73 13.46 1.13
CA GLY A 145 -38.48 13.51 1.90
C GLY A 145 -37.27 13.17 1.01
N GLY A 146 -36.11 13.79 1.28
CA GLY A 146 -34.89 13.56 0.50
C GLY A 146 -34.82 14.27 -0.86
N LEU A 147 -33.63 14.42 -1.43
CA LEU A 147 -33.46 14.93 -2.81
C LEU A 147 -33.78 13.81 -3.81
N ALA A 148 -34.40 14.18 -4.94
CA ALA A 148 -34.55 13.30 -6.09
C ALA A 148 -33.18 12.87 -6.63
N GLU A 149 -33.12 11.67 -7.19
CA GLU A 149 -31.99 11.27 -8.01
C GLU A 149 -31.84 12.25 -9.19
N MET A 150 -30.65 12.85 -9.31
CA MET A 150 -30.30 13.68 -10.46
C MET A 150 -29.42 12.85 -11.38
N LYS A 151 -29.81 12.74 -12.65
CA LYS A 151 -28.94 12.16 -13.67
C LYS A 151 -27.80 13.13 -13.94
N SER A 152 -26.56 12.67 -13.82
CA SER A 152 -25.38 13.46 -14.20
C SER A 152 -25.39 13.73 -15.71
N GLY A 153 -25.71 14.97 -16.11
CA GLY A 153 -25.48 15.45 -17.48
C GLY A 153 -23.99 15.36 -17.81
N SER A 154 -23.61 15.13 -19.07
CA SER A 154 -22.22 14.93 -19.51
C SER A 154 -21.23 15.90 -18.84
N GLY A 155 -20.11 15.39 -18.33
CA GLY A 155 -19.10 16.23 -17.65
C GLY A 155 -19.45 16.63 -16.22
N THR A 156 -20.41 15.95 -15.57
CA THR A 156 -20.87 16.30 -14.21
C THR A 156 -20.66 15.16 -13.22
N PHE A 157 -20.19 15.51 -12.02
CA PHE A 157 -20.15 14.66 -10.84
C PHE A 157 -21.12 15.21 -9.80
N ILE A 158 -22.05 14.39 -9.32
CA ILE A 158 -23.03 14.76 -8.30
C ILE A 158 -22.90 13.78 -7.14
N ALA A 159 -22.63 14.30 -5.94
CA ALA A 159 -22.60 13.54 -4.69
C ALA A 159 -23.68 14.03 -3.73
N PHE A 160 -24.36 13.07 -3.12
CA PHE A 160 -25.36 13.27 -2.07
C PHE A 160 -24.86 12.64 -0.77
N ALA A 161 -25.06 13.33 0.35
CA ALA A 161 -24.70 12.81 1.67
C ALA A 161 -25.43 11.53 2.09
N THR A 162 -26.54 11.19 1.42
CA THR A 162 -27.36 10.00 1.68
C THR A 162 -27.99 9.52 0.37
N SER A 163 -28.47 8.29 0.34
CA SER A 163 -29.17 7.71 -0.81
C SER A 163 -30.40 8.52 -1.22
N PRO A 164 -30.83 8.46 -2.49
CA PRO A 164 -32.06 9.11 -2.91
C PRO A 164 -33.24 8.72 -2.01
N ASN A 165 -34.05 9.69 -1.63
CA ASN A 165 -35.20 9.54 -0.73
C ASN A 165 -34.90 9.06 0.72
N THR A 166 -33.64 9.07 1.17
CA THR A 166 -33.26 8.79 2.58
C THR A 166 -32.74 10.04 3.31
N VAL A 167 -32.45 9.92 4.61
CA VAL A 167 -32.09 11.05 5.49
C VAL A 167 -30.59 11.06 5.77
N ALA A 168 -29.97 12.24 5.80
CA ALA A 168 -28.60 12.46 6.27
C ALA A 168 -28.60 12.88 7.75
N ILE A 169 -27.63 12.40 8.53
CA ILE A 169 -27.50 12.69 9.95
C ILE A 169 -26.67 13.96 10.14
N GLY A 170 -27.33 15.04 10.58
CA GLY A 170 -26.65 16.25 11.04
C GLY A 170 -26.11 16.07 12.47
N SER A 171 -25.11 16.88 12.84
CA SER A 171 -24.66 16.97 14.23
C SER A 171 -25.57 17.90 15.03
N SER A 172 -26.01 17.48 16.22
CA SER A 172 -26.72 18.35 17.16
C SER A 172 -25.83 19.43 17.80
N SER A 173 -24.52 19.38 17.56
CA SER A 173 -23.53 20.30 18.10
C SER A 173 -23.07 21.29 17.03
N PRO A 174 -23.10 22.61 17.31
CA PRO A 174 -22.66 23.65 16.36
C PRO A 174 -21.14 23.68 16.13
N THR A 175 -20.38 23.01 16.99
CA THR A 175 -18.91 22.96 16.88
C THR A 175 -18.42 21.76 16.06
N LYS A 176 -19.33 20.92 15.58
CA LYS A 176 -19.00 19.70 14.85
C LYS A 176 -19.66 19.71 13.49
N ASN A 177 -18.91 19.22 12.52
CA ASN A 177 -19.38 18.98 11.16
C ASN A 177 -20.47 17.90 11.12
N SER A 178 -21.24 17.86 10.03
CA SER A 178 -22.03 16.67 9.71
C SER A 178 -21.10 15.46 9.52
N ILE A 179 -21.63 14.24 9.68
CA ILE A 179 -20.81 13.03 9.51
C ILE A 179 -20.28 12.93 8.06
N PHE A 180 -21.09 13.32 7.08
CA PHE A 180 -20.67 13.30 5.68
C PHE A 180 -19.55 14.30 5.40
N THR A 181 -19.70 15.54 5.87
CA THR A 181 -18.70 16.59 5.64
C THR A 181 -17.42 16.32 6.43
N GLU A 182 -17.51 15.79 7.65
CA GLU A 182 -16.35 15.33 8.42
C GLU A 182 -15.55 14.27 7.64
N CYS A 183 -16.22 13.22 7.14
CA CYS A 183 -15.57 12.19 6.35
C CYS A 183 -15.00 12.71 5.02
N LEU A 184 -15.67 13.67 4.36
CA LEU A 184 -15.15 14.32 3.15
C LEU A 184 -13.87 15.11 3.44
N LEU A 185 -13.85 15.89 4.52
CA LEU A 185 -12.69 16.68 4.94
C LEU A 185 -11.47 15.80 5.25
N GLU A 186 -11.68 14.61 5.82
CA GLU A 186 -10.61 13.63 6.09
C GLU A 186 -9.94 13.04 4.83
N HIS A 187 -10.55 13.19 3.66
CA HIS A 187 -10.06 12.58 2.42
C HIS A 187 -9.77 13.56 1.29
N ILE A 188 -10.36 14.76 1.30
CA ILE A 188 -10.26 15.74 0.21
C ILE A 188 -8.82 16.21 -0.08
N GLU A 189 -7.93 16.12 0.91
CA GLU A 189 -6.52 16.48 0.76
C GLU A 189 -5.62 15.31 0.37
N LYS A 190 -6.16 14.10 0.21
CA LYS A 190 -5.35 12.96 -0.23
C LYS A 190 -4.79 13.27 -1.62
N PRO A 191 -3.47 13.21 -1.79
CA PRO A 191 -2.85 13.54 -3.07
C PRO A 191 -3.20 12.49 -4.12
N ASN A 192 -3.46 12.96 -5.33
CA ASN A 192 -3.64 12.16 -6.55
C ASN A 192 -4.75 11.10 -6.50
N ILE A 193 -5.68 11.21 -5.54
CA ILE A 193 -6.88 10.35 -5.51
C ILE A 193 -7.93 10.90 -6.47
N LYS A 194 -8.43 10.03 -7.35
CA LYS A 194 -9.56 10.35 -8.24
C LYS A 194 -10.81 10.62 -7.42
N ILE A 195 -11.64 11.56 -7.85
CA ILE A 195 -12.86 11.93 -7.13
C ILE A 195 -13.79 10.74 -6.89
N GLU A 196 -13.92 9.81 -7.83
CA GLU A 196 -14.72 8.60 -7.67
C GLU A 196 -14.20 7.74 -6.51
N ASP A 197 -12.88 7.54 -6.44
CA ASP A 197 -12.26 6.72 -5.39
C ASP A 197 -12.28 7.43 -4.03
N LEU A 198 -12.13 8.76 -4.03
CA LEU A 198 -12.30 9.59 -2.84
C LEU A 198 -13.71 9.43 -2.26
N PHE A 199 -14.76 9.57 -3.07
CA PHE A 199 -16.14 9.43 -2.61
C PHE A 199 -16.50 7.99 -2.23
N LYS A 200 -15.85 6.97 -2.80
CA LYS A 200 -15.94 5.59 -2.27
C LYS A 200 -15.39 5.47 -0.85
N LEU A 201 -14.27 6.12 -0.53
CA LEU A 201 -13.74 6.14 0.83
C LEU A 201 -14.69 6.88 1.78
N VAL A 202 -15.20 8.05 1.37
CA VAL A 202 -16.20 8.81 2.14
C VAL A 202 -17.43 7.96 2.42
N ARG A 203 -17.97 7.25 1.41
CA ARG A 203 -19.10 6.34 1.59
C ARG A 203 -18.81 5.28 2.65
N ASN A 204 -17.67 4.60 2.57
CA ASN A 204 -17.31 3.54 3.51
C ASN A 204 -17.19 4.06 4.95
N ASP A 205 -16.61 5.25 5.15
CA ASP A 205 -16.44 5.83 6.47
C ASP A 205 -17.78 6.33 7.04
N VAL A 206 -18.66 6.91 6.22
CA VAL A 206 -20.01 7.31 6.64
C VAL A 206 -20.85 6.09 6.99
N ASP A 207 -20.88 5.05 6.15
CA ASP A 207 -21.61 3.80 6.40
C ASP A 207 -21.15 3.17 7.74
N LYS A 208 -19.84 3.10 7.96
CA LYS A 208 -19.25 2.57 9.19
C LYS A 208 -19.59 3.42 10.42
N ARG A 209 -19.48 4.75 10.36
CA ARG A 209 -19.76 5.64 11.49
C ARG A 209 -21.24 5.69 11.83
N THR A 210 -22.11 5.45 10.86
CA THR A 210 -23.56 5.48 11.03
C THR A 210 -24.20 4.10 11.18
N ASN A 211 -23.39 3.03 11.25
CA ASN A 211 -23.85 1.63 11.29
C ASN A 211 -24.86 1.31 10.18
N GLY A 212 -24.59 1.80 8.96
CA GLY A 212 -25.43 1.59 7.78
C GLY A 212 -26.72 2.42 7.72
N THR A 213 -26.93 3.36 8.63
CA THR A 213 -28.14 4.21 8.61
C THR A 213 -28.07 5.35 7.59
N GLN A 214 -26.86 5.76 7.19
CA GLN A 214 -26.62 6.74 6.15
C GLN A 214 -25.61 6.17 5.15
N VAL A 215 -25.98 6.16 3.88
CA VAL A 215 -25.12 5.68 2.78
C VAL A 215 -25.03 6.78 1.73
N PRO A 216 -23.88 7.44 1.56
CA PRO A 216 -23.69 8.43 0.50
C PRO A 216 -23.85 7.83 -0.90
N TRP A 217 -24.37 8.64 -1.82
CA TRP A 217 -24.63 8.24 -3.19
C TRP A 217 -23.99 9.22 -4.18
N GLU A 218 -23.43 8.70 -5.27
CA GLU A 218 -22.84 9.52 -6.33
C GLU A 218 -23.34 9.09 -7.72
N SER A 219 -23.40 10.07 -8.62
CA SER A 219 -23.67 9.92 -10.04
C SER A 219 -22.61 10.68 -10.80
N THR A 220 -21.90 10.00 -11.70
CA THR A 220 -20.80 10.60 -12.48
C THR A 220 -20.96 10.33 -13.97
N SER A 221 -20.67 11.37 -14.74
CA SER A 221 -20.47 11.33 -16.19
C SER A 221 -19.24 12.18 -16.58
N LEU A 222 -18.28 12.32 -15.66
CA LEU A 222 -17.02 13.00 -15.92
C LEU A 222 -16.30 12.35 -17.11
N MET A 223 -15.72 13.19 -17.96
CA MET A 223 -14.99 12.75 -19.15
C MET A 223 -13.47 12.64 -18.92
N SER A 224 -12.98 13.20 -17.82
CA SER A 224 -11.57 13.21 -17.44
C SER A 224 -11.42 12.99 -15.95
N ASP A 225 -10.28 12.43 -15.55
CA ASP A 225 -9.94 12.30 -14.13
C ASP A 225 -9.89 13.68 -13.46
N PHE A 226 -10.41 13.77 -12.24
CA PHE A 226 -10.30 14.95 -11.40
C PHE A 226 -9.80 14.55 -10.01
N CYS A 227 -8.80 15.29 -9.50
CA CYS A 227 -8.23 15.12 -8.18
C CYS A 227 -8.20 16.47 -7.46
N PHE A 228 -8.77 16.55 -6.27
CA PHE A 228 -8.79 17.77 -5.46
C PHE A 228 -7.38 18.24 -5.11
N ASN A 229 -6.50 17.33 -4.69
CA ASN A 229 -5.09 17.60 -4.43
C ASN A 229 -4.24 16.86 -5.46
N ILE A 230 -3.51 17.60 -6.31
CA ILE A 230 -2.53 17.02 -7.22
C ILE A 230 -1.16 17.36 -6.65
N MET A 231 -0.35 16.33 -6.41
CA MET A 231 1.05 16.48 -6.01
C MET A 231 1.94 15.76 -7.01
N ASN A 232 3.02 16.39 -7.43
CA ASN A 232 4.01 15.72 -8.27
C ASN A 232 4.91 14.81 -7.41
N GLU A 233 5.69 13.96 -8.07
CA GLU A 233 6.55 12.97 -7.40
C GLU A 233 7.60 13.64 -6.50
N ASP A 234 8.20 14.76 -6.93
CA ASP A 234 9.20 15.49 -6.14
C ASP A 234 8.61 16.06 -4.84
N GLU A 235 7.39 16.60 -4.90
CA GLU A 235 6.66 17.09 -3.72
C GLU A 235 6.32 15.97 -2.75
N ILE A 236 5.92 14.81 -3.26
CA ILE A 236 5.66 13.61 -2.45
C ILE A 236 6.95 13.15 -1.77
N ASN A 237 8.03 13.01 -2.55
CA ASN A 237 9.33 12.55 -2.08
C ASN A 237 9.92 13.46 -1.01
N GLU A 238 9.89 14.78 -1.23
CA GLU A 238 10.38 15.76 -0.25
C GLU A 238 9.50 15.76 1.01
N ARG A 239 8.18 15.60 0.89
CA ARG A 239 7.30 15.52 2.07
C ARG A 239 7.54 14.25 2.88
N ILE A 240 7.72 13.09 2.23
CA ILE A 240 8.13 11.84 2.87
C ILE A 240 9.46 12.05 3.61
N TYR A 241 10.44 12.66 2.94
CA TYR A 241 11.75 12.95 3.51
C TYR A 241 11.65 13.81 4.77
N GLN A 242 10.96 14.95 4.71
CA GLN A 242 10.80 15.87 5.83
C GLN A 242 10.06 15.21 7.01
N SER A 243 9.00 14.44 6.74
CA SER A 243 8.23 13.75 7.77
C SER A 243 9.08 12.74 8.55
N LEU A 244 9.84 11.88 7.85
CA LEU A 244 10.70 10.89 8.50
C LEU A 244 11.95 11.49 9.12
N ARG A 245 12.49 12.57 8.55
CA ARG A 245 13.60 13.32 9.15
C ARG A 245 13.21 13.92 10.50
N ASN A 246 11.98 14.43 10.61
CA ASN A 246 11.50 15.09 11.82
C ASN A 246 10.98 14.09 12.87
N LEU A 247 10.33 13.00 12.44
CA LEU A 247 9.74 11.98 13.32
C LEU A 247 10.07 10.57 12.78
N TYR A 248 11.23 10.04 13.14
CA TYR A 248 11.73 8.76 12.67
C TYR A 248 11.17 7.58 13.50
N MET A 249 9.91 7.20 13.24
CA MET A 249 9.19 6.15 13.97
C MET A 249 8.18 5.40 13.09
N ALA A 250 7.76 4.21 13.53
CA ALA A 250 6.82 3.33 12.83
C ALA A 250 5.48 4.00 12.48
N GLU A 251 4.93 4.76 13.42
CA GLU A 251 3.65 5.46 13.24
C GLU A 251 3.71 6.50 12.12
N THR A 252 4.87 7.14 11.92
CA THR A 252 5.08 8.06 10.79
C THR A 252 5.01 7.32 9.47
N LEU A 253 5.64 6.15 9.35
CA LEU A 253 5.57 5.32 8.13
C LEU A 253 4.13 4.89 7.84
N ILE A 254 3.38 4.45 8.86
CA ILE A 254 1.99 4.05 8.72
C ILE A 254 1.11 5.24 8.29
N GLY A 255 1.36 6.43 8.87
CA GLY A 255 0.66 7.66 8.50
C GLY A 255 0.93 8.05 7.04
N LEU A 256 2.19 8.04 6.62
CA LEU A 256 2.60 8.34 5.24
C LEU A 256 2.05 7.32 4.25
N SER A 257 2.09 6.02 4.59
CA SER A 257 1.53 4.94 3.78
C SER A 257 0.04 5.15 3.52
N LYS A 258 -0.73 5.51 4.55
CA LYS A 258 -2.17 5.82 4.41
C LYS A 258 -2.44 7.12 3.65
N TYR A 259 -1.60 8.14 3.83
CA TYR A 259 -1.79 9.45 3.21
C TYR A 259 -1.49 9.42 1.71
N PHE A 260 -0.36 8.83 1.31
CA PHE A 260 0.08 8.74 -0.08
C PHE A 260 -0.42 7.48 -0.81
N THR A 261 -1.09 6.57 -0.11
CA THR A 261 -1.50 5.24 -0.66
C THR A 261 -0.30 4.44 -1.19
N MET A 262 0.84 4.56 -0.51
CA MET A 262 2.09 3.86 -0.83
C MET A 262 2.34 2.76 0.19
N SER A 263 3.08 1.72 -0.22
CA SER A 263 3.51 0.69 0.73
C SER A 263 4.58 1.24 1.69
N ILE A 264 4.64 0.69 2.91
CA ILE A 264 5.65 1.12 3.90
C ILE A 264 7.07 0.92 3.37
N SER A 265 7.33 -0.16 2.63
CA SER A 265 8.63 -0.42 2.01
C SER A 265 8.98 0.61 0.93
N ASP A 266 8.00 1.10 0.15
CA ASP A 266 8.25 2.17 -0.83
C ASP A 266 8.48 3.52 -0.17
N ILE A 267 7.76 3.83 0.92
CA ILE A 267 7.99 5.06 1.70
C ILE A 267 9.43 5.10 2.23
N ILE A 268 9.93 4.02 2.81
CA ILE A 268 11.28 3.99 3.37
C ILE A 268 12.37 3.97 2.28
N ARG A 269 12.13 3.28 1.14
CA ARG A 269 12.99 3.40 -0.06
C ARG A 269 13.11 4.85 -0.51
N THR A 270 11.97 5.53 -0.64
CA THR A 270 11.90 6.94 -1.06
C THR A 270 12.68 7.83 -0.11
N TYR A 271 12.50 7.64 1.20
CA TYR A 271 13.25 8.37 2.23
C TYR A 271 14.76 8.14 2.13
N LEU A 272 15.21 6.90 1.97
CA LEU A 272 16.64 6.57 1.88
C LEU A 272 17.26 7.11 0.59
N HIS A 273 16.54 7.04 -0.53
CA HIS A 273 16.94 7.67 -1.78
C HIS A 273 17.15 9.18 -1.59
N GLN A 274 16.12 9.90 -1.10
CA GLN A 274 16.21 11.33 -0.80
C GLN A 274 17.34 11.65 0.17
N LYS A 275 17.53 10.84 1.21
CA LYS A 275 18.60 11.03 2.19
C LYS A 275 19.99 10.88 1.59
N SER A 276 20.18 9.98 0.62
CA SER A 276 21.48 9.79 -0.06
C SER A 276 21.92 11.03 -0.85
N GLU A 277 20.97 11.85 -1.32
CA GLU A 277 21.24 13.07 -2.09
C GLU A 277 21.53 14.30 -1.21
N LYS A 278 21.34 14.21 0.11
CA LYS A 278 21.54 15.34 1.05
C LYS A 278 22.88 15.19 1.81
N PRO A 279 23.45 16.28 2.38
CA PRO A 279 24.70 16.22 3.14
C PRO A 279 24.64 15.23 4.31
N GLY A 280 25.65 14.35 4.42
CA GLY A 280 25.65 13.27 5.41
C GLY A 280 24.77 12.08 5.04
N GLY A 281 24.42 11.94 3.75
CA GLY A 281 23.63 10.84 3.21
C GLY A 281 24.23 9.46 3.46
N ILE A 282 23.35 8.47 3.47
CA ILE A 282 23.70 7.05 3.56
C ILE A 282 23.76 6.51 2.12
N TYR A 283 24.85 5.82 1.80
CA TYR A 283 25.08 5.25 0.49
C TYR A 283 25.13 3.74 0.59
N PHE A 284 24.52 3.07 -0.39
CA PHE A 284 24.51 1.62 -0.52
C PHE A 284 25.28 1.25 -1.78
N SER A 285 26.09 0.20 -1.67
CA SER A 285 26.94 -0.27 -2.77
C SER A 285 26.15 -0.95 -3.88
N ASP A 286 25.02 -1.55 -3.54
CA ASP A 286 24.09 -2.22 -4.46
C ASP A 286 22.64 -2.16 -3.93
N LYS A 287 21.69 -2.65 -4.75
CA LYS A 287 20.26 -2.65 -4.39
C LYS A 287 19.99 -3.62 -3.23
N GLU A 288 20.77 -4.68 -3.14
CA GLU A 288 20.60 -5.73 -2.14
C GLU A 288 20.91 -5.24 -0.73
N GLU A 289 22.00 -4.48 -0.55
CA GLU A 289 22.39 -3.87 0.72
C GLU A 289 21.32 -2.89 1.22
N LEU A 290 20.74 -2.11 0.31
CA LEU A 290 19.62 -1.21 0.62
C LEU A 290 18.41 -1.98 1.18
N GLU A 291 18.06 -3.12 0.57
CA GLU A 291 16.88 -3.89 0.96
C GLU A 291 17.05 -4.65 2.28
N GLU A 292 18.26 -5.17 2.54
CA GLU A 292 18.63 -5.73 3.85
C GLU A 292 18.54 -4.64 4.94
N TYR A 293 19.05 -3.44 4.66
CA TYR A 293 18.97 -2.31 5.58
C TYR A 293 17.53 -1.85 5.84
N ILE A 294 16.68 -1.82 4.81
CA ILE A 294 15.25 -1.52 4.95
C ILE A 294 14.57 -2.53 5.86
N LEU A 295 14.76 -3.83 5.63
CA LEU A 295 14.16 -4.87 6.49
C LEU A 295 14.62 -4.70 7.94
N HIS A 296 15.91 -4.44 8.17
CA HIS A 296 16.44 -4.19 9.50
C HIS A 296 15.71 -3.04 10.21
N ILE A 297 15.56 -1.89 9.54
CA ILE A 297 14.83 -0.75 10.12
C ILE A 297 13.38 -1.12 10.45
N LEU A 298 12.71 -1.83 9.55
CA LEU A 298 11.31 -2.23 9.76
C LEU A 298 11.18 -3.16 10.97
N LEU A 299 12.09 -4.13 11.13
CA LEU A 299 12.10 -5.01 12.30
C LEU A 299 12.43 -4.24 13.59
N GLU A 300 13.37 -3.31 13.57
CA GLU A 300 13.68 -2.44 14.72
C GLU A 300 12.51 -1.55 15.13
N PHE A 301 11.74 -1.08 14.15
CA PHE A 301 10.51 -0.35 14.37
C PHE A 301 9.38 -1.21 14.94
N GLY A 302 9.57 -2.53 15.07
CA GLY A 302 8.60 -3.45 15.66
C GLY A 302 7.54 -3.93 14.67
N PHE A 303 7.80 -3.82 13.36
CA PHE A 303 6.98 -4.52 12.38
C PHE A 303 7.34 -6.01 12.40
N GLU A 304 6.33 -6.86 12.36
CA GLU A 304 6.49 -8.31 12.39
C GLU A 304 5.66 -8.99 11.31
N PHE A 305 6.13 -10.13 10.81
CA PHE A 305 5.36 -10.95 9.87
C PHE A 305 4.70 -12.10 10.61
N ASN A 306 3.39 -12.06 10.76
CA ASN A 306 2.60 -13.04 11.50
C ASN A 306 1.33 -13.42 10.71
N HIS A 307 0.94 -14.69 10.73
CA HIS A 307 -0.24 -15.20 10.01
C HIS A 307 -0.30 -14.75 8.53
N TYR A 308 0.83 -14.84 7.83
CA TYR A 308 0.97 -14.44 6.42
C TYR A 308 0.72 -12.95 6.13
N ARG A 309 0.79 -12.08 7.15
CA ARG A 309 0.62 -10.62 7.01
C ARG A 309 1.67 -9.88 7.82
N TRP A 310 2.05 -8.71 7.34
CA TRP A 310 2.83 -7.77 8.14
C TRP A 310 1.91 -7.06 9.13
N MET A 311 2.38 -6.96 10.37
CA MET A 311 1.65 -6.43 11.51
C MET A 311 2.50 -5.38 12.23
N TYR A 312 1.83 -4.43 12.87
CA TYR A 312 2.42 -3.50 13.84
C TYR A 312 1.48 -3.38 15.02
N LYS A 313 1.93 -3.73 16.23
CA LYS A 313 1.09 -3.75 17.45
C LYS A 313 -0.26 -4.45 17.20
N ASP A 314 -0.22 -5.69 16.69
CA ASP A 314 -1.39 -6.52 16.34
C ASP A 314 -2.32 -5.98 15.24
N ASN A 315 -1.94 -4.90 14.55
CA ASN A 315 -2.73 -4.34 13.44
C ASN A 315 -2.07 -4.64 12.09
N PRO A 316 -2.82 -5.12 11.08
CA PRO A 316 -2.26 -5.37 9.75
C PRO A 316 -1.84 -4.06 9.08
N VAL A 317 -0.73 -4.11 8.34
CA VAL A 317 -0.18 -2.95 7.62
C VAL A 317 0.09 -3.25 6.15
N ILE A 318 0.09 -2.20 5.31
CA ILE A 318 0.44 -2.30 3.89
C ILE A 318 1.95 -2.22 3.76
N MET A 319 2.64 -3.35 3.98
CA MET A 319 4.10 -3.36 3.96
C MET A 319 4.68 -3.20 2.56
N GLY A 320 4.07 -3.82 1.55
CA GLY A 320 4.63 -3.91 0.20
C GLY A 320 5.62 -5.08 0.06
N GLU A 321 6.26 -5.14 -1.10
CA GLU A 321 7.29 -6.14 -1.37
C GLU A 321 8.63 -5.71 -0.75
N LEU A 322 9.38 -6.69 -0.24
CA LEU A 322 10.77 -6.51 0.17
C LEU A 322 11.62 -7.40 -0.72
N TYR A 323 12.65 -6.83 -1.35
CA TYR A 323 13.48 -7.56 -2.31
C TYR A 323 14.65 -8.20 -1.58
N HIS A 324 14.56 -9.49 -1.28
CA HIS A 324 15.63 -10.22 -0.60
C HIS A 324 16.30 -11.22 -1.52
N ASN A 325 17.63 -11.36 -1.38
CA ASN A 325 18.35 -12.50 -1.93
C ASN A 325 18.40 -13.63 -0.89
N PRO A 326 17.62 -14.72 -1.04
CA PRO A 326 17.64 -15.83 -0.10
C PRO A 326 19.02 -16.49 0.03
N ALA A 327 19.93 -16.30 -0.93
CA ALA A 327 21.29 -16.83 -0.89
C ALA A 327 22.20 -16.14 0.15
N ARG A 328 21.97 -14.87 0.49
CA ARG A 328 22.78 -14.13 1.49
C ARG A 328 22.29 -14.32 2.93
N ILE A 329 20.98 -14.30 3.13
CA ILE A 329 20.36 -14.34 4.47
C ILE A 329 20.51 -15.72 5.14
N ALA A 330 20.47 -16.81 4.38
CA ALA A 330 20.24 -18.12 4.99
C ALA A 330 21.49 -18.82 5.58
N LEU A 331 22.72 -18.41 5.27
CA LEU A 331 23.87 -19.32 5.45
C LEU A 331 25.20 -18.65 5.81
N GLN A 332 25.20 -17.45 6.41
CA GLN A 332 26.44 -16.94 6.98
C GLN A 332 26.84 -17.80 8.21
N PRO A 333 28.13 -18.17 8.35
CA PRO A 333 28.57 -18.88 9.54
C PRO A 333 28.31 -18.05 10.79
N VAL A 334 27.92 -18.71 11.88
CA VAL A 334 27.94 -18.05 13.20
C VAL A 334 29.41 -17.75 13.51
N ARG A 335 29.71 -16.49 13.83
CA ARG A 335 31.09 -16.04 14.09
C ARG A 335 31.76 -16.91 15.15
N GLY A 336 32.90 -17.50 14.81
CA GLY A 336 33.65 -18.42 15.68
C GLY A 336 33.18 -19.87 15.63
N CYS A 337 32.17 -20.20 14.82
CA CYS A 337 31.70 -21.57 14.58
C CYS A 337 32.05 -22.08 13.18
N GLU A 338 32.92 -21.40 12.44
CA GLU A 338 33.26 -21.72 11.06
C GLU A 338 33.90 -23.12 10.95
N VAL A 339 33.34 -23.96 10.09
CA VAL A 339 33.87 -25.30 9.75
C VAL A 339 34.54 -25.22 8.39
N HIS A 340 35.87 -25.10 8.39
CA HIS A 340 36.69 -25.08 7.19
C HIS A 340 37.09 -26.50 6.80
N ALA A 341 36.51 -27.04 5.73
CA ALA A 341 36.85 -28.37 5.22
C ALA A 341 38.19 -28.34 4.48
N THR A 342 39.10 -29.23 4.84
CA THR A 342 40.32 -29.57 4.11
C THR A 342 40.24 -31.02 3.66
N PHE A 343 40.96 -31.37 2.60
CA PHE A 343 41.10 -32.75 2.14
C PHE A 343 42.55 -33.02 1.75
N ASN A 344 43.03 -34.21 2.07
CA ASN A 344 44.31 -34.73 1.62
C ASN A 344 44.12 -36.20 1.21
N LEU A 345 44.28 -36.50 -0.08
CA LEU A 345 44.19 -37.88 -0.58
C LEU A 345 45.52 -38.60 -0.42
N TYR A 346 45.44 -39.84 0.05
CA TYR A 346 46.57 -40.75 0.06
C TYR A 346 46.73 -41.44 -1.31
N GLN A 347 47.88 -42.09 -1.50
CA GLN A 347 48.08 -42.92 -2.68
C GLN A 347 47.03 -44.05 -2.71
N PRO A 348 46.38 -44.32 -3.85
CA PRO A 348 45.38 -45.37 -3.96
C PRO A 348 45.96 -46.73 -3.59
N ILE A 349 45.23 -47.50 -2.78
CA ILE A 349 45.62 -48.87 -2.42
C ILE A 349 44.94 -49.80 -3.41
N ILE A 350 45.74 -50.58 -4.15
CA ILE A 350 45.23 -51.49 -5.19
C ILE A 350 45.65 -52.91 -4.82
N ASP A 351 44.67 -53.78 -4.69
CA ASP A 351 44.87 -55.21 -4.40
C ASP A 351 44.06 -56.09 -5.36
N ASN A 352 43.86 -57.36 -5.03
CA ASN A 352 43.09 -58.29 -5.86
C ASN A 352 41.56 -58.03 -5.82
N ILE A 353 41.08 -57.18 -4.91
CA ILE A 353 39.67 -56.94 -4.61
C ILE A 353 39.22 -55.59 -5.19
N GLY A 354 40.14 -54.63 -5.40
CA GLY A 354 39.86 -53.40 -6.12
C GLY A 354 40.84 -52.28 -5.82
N CYS A 355 40.44 -51.06 -6.18
CA CYS A 355 41.12 -49.82 -5.81
C CYS A 355 40.38 -49.14 -4.66
N VAL A 356 41.07 -48.89 -3.56
CA VAL A 356 40.55 -48.17 -2.39
C VAL A 356 41.08 -46.74 -2.39
N ILE A 357 40.16 -45.78 -2.24
CA ILE A 357 40.48 -44.36 -2.11
C ILE A 357 40.34 -43.97 -0.64
N SER A 358 41.43 -43.46 -0.07
CA SER A 358 41.49 -43.01 1.31
C SER A 358 42.20 -41.66 1.43
N GLY A 359 42.00 -41.01 2.57
CA GLY A 359 42.59 -39.71 2.86
C GLY A 359 42.17 -39.18 4.21
N SER A 360 42.55 -37.94 4.49
CA SER A 360 42.16 -37.20 5.70
C SER A 360 41.40 -35.92 5.37
N THR A 361 40.54 -35.49 6.30
CA THR A 361 39.74 -34.26 6.23
C THR A 361 39.58 -33.63 7.61
N SER A 362 39.39 -32.31 7.65
CA SER A 362 39.03 -31.57 8.87
C SER A 362 37.51 -31.58 9.16
N LEU A 363 36.70 -32.25 8.33
CA LEU A 363 35.27 -32.39 8.59
C LEU A 363 35.02 -33.16 9.91
N PRO A 364 33.91 -32.88 10.61
CA PRO A 364 33.62 -33.54 11.87
C PRO A 364 33.61 -35.08 11.77
N GLN A 365 34.03 -35.75 12.84
CA GLN A 365 33.83 -37.19 13.01
C GLN A 365 32.38 -37.60 12.69
N TYR A 366 32.23 -38.75 12.05
CA TYR A 366 30.98 -39.32 11.53
C TYR A 366 30.36 -38.57 10.35
N THR A 367 31.05 -37.59 9.76
CA THR A 367 30.56 -36.97 8.52
C THR A 367 30.47 -38.03 7.43
N ASN A 368 29.27 -38.21 6.88
CA ASN A 368 29.03 -39.07 5.74
C ASN A 368 29.57 -38.39 4.48
N LEU A 369 30.32 -39.14 3.68
CA LEU A 369 30.92 -38.71 2.42
C LEU A 369 30.49 -39.65 1.30
N MET A 370 30.38 -39.08 0.10
CA MET A 370 30.21 -39.78 -1.17
C MET A 370 31.45 -39.58 -2.01
N ILE A 371 32.17 -40.67 -2.26
CA ILE A 371 33.38 -40.68 -3.09
C ILE A 371 32.97 -41.21 -4.46
N ASN A 372 33.00 -40.35 -5.47
CA ASN A 372 32.81 -40.72 -6.86
C ASN A 372 34.17 -40.84 -7.55
N LEU A 373 34.37 -41.91 -8.29
CA LEU A 373 35.57 -42.18 -9.04
C LEU A 373 35.20 -42.28 -10.52
N VAL A 374 35.70 -41.34 -11.32
CA VAL A 374 35.38 -41.24 -12.76
C VAL A 374 36.67 -41.33 -13.56
N ASN A 375 36.78 -42.30 -14.45
CA ASN A 375 37.91 -42.38 -15.37
C ASN A 375 37.78 -41.28 -16.43
N THR A 376 38.89 -40.62 -16.77
CA THR A 376 38.89 -39.49 -17.70
C THR A 376 38.72 -39.90 -19.16
N ASP A 377 39.22 -41.08 -19.54
CA ASP A 377 39.35 -41.50 -20.95
C ASP A 377 38.45 -42.69 -21.31
N LEU A 378 38.00 -43.44 -20.30
CA LEU A 378 37.19 -44.65 -20.44
C LEU A 378 35.82 -44.48 -19.78
N PRO A 379 34.79 -45.19 -20.27
CA PRO A 379 33.45 -45.15 -19.68
C PRO A 379 33.39 -45.98 -18.37
N TYR A 380 34.10 -45.52 -17.34
CA TYR A 380 34.04 -46.06 -15.99
C TYR A 380 33.71 -44.94 -15.00
N SER A 381 32.62 -45.13 -14.26
CA SER A 381 32.25 -44.31 -13.13
C SER A 381 31.67 -45.20 -12.04
N ALA A 382 32.09 -44.97 -10.80
CA ALA A 382 31.58 -45.68 -9.64
C ALA A 382 31.50 -44.74 -8.44
N GLN A 383 30.63 -45.08 -7.48
CA GLN A 383 30.45 -44.32 -6.25
C GLN A 383 30.57 -45.22 -5.03
N SER A 384 31.11 -44.69 -3.95
CA SER A 384 31.25 -45.38 -2.68
C SER A 384 30.93 -44.45 -1.53
N LYS A 385 30.25 -44.98 -0.51
CA LYS A 385 30.00 -44.27 0.75
C LYS A 385 31.21 -44.40 1.66
N ALA A 386 31.57 -43.33 2.33
CA ALA A 386 32.56 -43.32 3.39
C ALA A 386 32.05 -42.51 4.58
N SER A 387 32.65 -42.70 5.75
CA SER A 387 32.42 -41.86 6.91
C SER A 387 33.75 -41.45 7.52
N VAL A 388 33.82 -40.22 8.03
CA VAL A 388 35.01 -39.71 8.72
C VAL A 388 35.13 -40.37 10.10
N ASN A 389 36.29 -40.95 10.41
CA ASN A 389 36.56 -41.58 11.70
C ASN A 389 37.05 -40.56 12.76
N GLU A 390 37.46 -41.05 13.93
CA GLU A 390 37.95 -40.22 15.06
C GLU A 390 39.22 -39.43 14.73
N ASP A 391 40.07 -39.99 13.86
CA ASP A 391 41.34 -39.40 13.45
C ASP A 391 41.20 -38.44 12.26
N GLY A 392 39.96 -38.20 11.79
CA GLY A 392 39.70 -37.38 10.61
C GLY A 392 39.97 -38.08 9.28
N GLU A 393 40.14 -39.40 9.29
CA GLU A 393 40.39 -40.20 8.10
C GLU A 393 39.10 -40.77 7.51
N PHE A 394 39.12 -41.02 6.20
CA PHE A 394 38.05 -41.69 5.48
C PHE A 394 38.63 -42.70 4.50
N SER A 395 37.83 -43.73 4.18
CA SER A 395 38.19 -44.74 3.19
C SER A 395 36.95 -45.22 2.45
N SER A 396 37.06 -45.41 1.14
CA SER A 396 36.02 -46.02 0.32
C SER A 396 35.98 -47.53 0.51
N GLN A 397 34.85 -48.15 0.15
CA GLN A 397 34.90 -49.56 -0.25
C GLN A 397 35.72 -49.73 -1.55
N PRO A 398 36.29 -50.92 -1.83
CA PRO A 398 37.05 -51.17 -3.04
C PRO A 398 36.22 -50.92 -4.30
N PHE A 399 36.70 -50.03 -5.15
CA PHE A 399 36.17 -49.85 -6.50
C PHE A 399 36.64 -50.99 -7.37
N SER A 400 35.70 -51.68 -8.03
CA SER A 400 35.98 -52.79 -8.93
C SER A 400 35.12 -52.72 -10.19
N ARG A 401 35.44 -53.55 -11.18
CA ARG A 401 34.65 -53.76 -12.40
C ARG A 401 34.34 -55.25 -12.53
N LYS A 402 33.12 -55.65 -12.18
CA LYS A 402 32.66 -57.06 -12.21
C LYS A 402 33.58 -58.00 -11.39
N GLY A 403 34.06 -57.56 -10.23
CA GLY A 403 34.93 -58.34 -9.36
C GLY A 403 36.41 -58.39 -9.79
N LEU A 404 36.80 -57.59 -10.79
CA LEU A 404 38.18 -57.39 -11.21
C LEU A 404 38.61 -55.94 -10.93
N ASN A 405 39.92 -55.68 -10.97
CA ASN A 405 40.45 -54.34 -10.81
C ASN A 405 39.91 -53.34 -11.84
N ILE A 406 39.84 -52.08 -11.44
CA ILE A 406 39.46 -50.96 -12.32
C ILE A 406 40.57 -50.71 -13.35
N PRO A 407 40.27 -50.27 -14.58
CA PRO A 407 41.28 -50.01 -15.61
C PRO A 407 42.48 -49.16 -15.12
N LYS A 408 43.67 -49.40 -15.67
CA LYS A 408 44.78 -48.45 -15.50
C LYS A 408 44.45 -47.14 -16.22
N GLY A 409 44.87 -46.01 -15.64
CA GLY A 409 44.69 -44.70 -16.26
C GLY A 409 44.50 -43.58 -15.25
N GLU A 410 44.11 -42.42 -15.77
CA GLU A 410 43.81 -41.22 -14.98
C GLU A 410 42.34 -41.24 -14.52
N TYR A 411 42.13 -40.81 -13.28
CA TYR A 411 40.83 -40.77 -12.64
C TYR A 411 40.64 -39.44 -11.91
N THR A 412 39.43 -38.88 -12.01
CA THR A 412 39.00 -37.80 -11.12
C THR A 412 38.27 -38.41 -9.93
N VAL A 413 38.82 -38.18 -8.73
CA VAL A 413 38.15 -38.43 -7.45
C VAL A 413 37.33 -37.19 -7.10
N ILE A 414 36.03 -37.37 -6.92
CA ILE A 414 35.11 -36.32 -6.43
C ILE A 414 34.60 -36.76 -5.07
N ILE A 415 35.03 -36.09 -4.01
CA ILE A 415 34.50 -36.31 -2.67
C ILE A 415 33.45 -35.25 -2.41
N SER A 416 32.24 -35.68 -2.08
CA SER A 416 31.15 -34.78 -1.75
C SER A 416 30.54 -35.12 -0.40
N MET A 417 30.15 -34.10 0.33
CA MET A 417 29.33 -34.26 1.53
C MET A 417 27.85 -34.11 1.14
N PRO A 418 26.99 -35.11 1.37
CA PRO A 418 25.54 -34.96 1.25
C PRO A 418 25.02 -33.76 2.04
N ILE A 419 23.86 -33.26 1.64
CA ILE A 419 23.21 -32.08 2.25
C ILE A 419 23.14 -32.23 3.78
N ALA A 420 23.25 -31.09 4.49
CA ALA A 420 23.41 -31.08 5.94
C ALA A 420 22.32 -31.87 6.69
N SER A 421 21.06 -31.85 6.22
CA SER A 421 19.95 -32.54 6.86
C SER A 421 20.05 -34.08 6.85
N VAL A 422 20.89 -34.66 5.99
CA VAL A 422 21.12 -36.11 5.89
C VAL A 422 22.32 -36.56 6.73
N GLN A 423 23.11 -35.62 7.26
CA GLN A 423 24.24 -35.94 8.13
C GLN A 423 23.77 -36.43 9.51
N PRO A 424 24.58 -37.18 10.26
CA PRO A 424 24.25 -37.54 11.64
C PRO A 424 24.05 -36.30 12.52
N THR A 425 23.19 -36.39 13.54
CA THR A 425 22.83 -35.25 14.42
C THR A 425 24.06 -34.56 15.02
N SER A 426 25.07 -35.33 15.42
CA SER A 426 26.34 -34.81 15.96
C SER A 426 27.10 -33.93 14.97
N VAL A 427 27.03 -34.25 13.68
CA VAL A 427 27.63 -33.46 12.59
C VAL A 427 26.77 -32.22 12.31
N GLN A 428 25.44 -32.38 12.23
CA GLN A 428 24.49 -31.28 12.02
C GLN A 428 24.67 -30.15 13.04
N LEU A 429 24.88 -30.51 14.31
CA LEU A 429 25.12 -29.53 15.39
C LEU A 429 26.38 -28.68 15.16
N LYS A 430 27.41 -29.24 14.51
CA LYS A 430 28.67 -28.53 14.23
C LYS A 430 28.57 -27.69 12.95
N ILE A 431 28.10 -28.29 11.86
CA ILE A 431 27.99 -27.59 10.56
C ILE A 431 26.79 -26.62 10.50
N GLY A 432 25.91 -26.69 11.49
CA GLY A 432 24.71 -25.86 11.59
C GLY A 432 23.62 -26.26 10.61
N GLU A 433 22.42 -25.73 10.85
CA GLU A 433 21.26 -25.93 9.98
C GLU A 433 21.59 -25.56 8.53
N ARG A 434 21.21 -26.43 7.59
CA ARG A 434 21.49 -26.28 6.15
C ARG A 434 22.99 -26.05 5.84
N GLY A 435 23.89 -26.44 6.74
CA GLY A 435 25.34 -26.30 6.57
C GLY A 435 25.85 -24.86 6.74
N LYS A 436 25.08 -23.96 7.39
CA LYS A 436 25.41 -22.52 7.51
C LYS A 436 26.83 -22.23 8.00
N ASN A 437 27.39 -23.08 8.87
CA ASN A 437 28.72 -22.90 9.43
C ASN A 437 29.85 -23.38 8.50
N LEU A 438 29.55 -24.08 7.41
CA LEU A 438 30.57 -24.47 6.44
C LEU A 438 31.19 -23.23 5.78
N ALA A 439 32.51 -23.18 5.73
CA ALA A 439 33.27 -22.09 5.16
C ALA A 439 34.50 -22.60 4.39
N GLY A 440 35.05 -21.78 3.51
CA GLY A 440 36.28 -22.09 2.76
C GLY A 440 36.05 -22.58 1.33
N LEU A 441 37.14 -23.01 0.70
CA LEU A 441 37.26 -23.17 -0.75
C LEU A 441 36.34 -24.23 -1.36
N TYR A 442 36.06 -25.31 -0.62
CA TYR A 442 35.31 -26.46 -1.13
C TYR A 442 33.80 -26.37 -0.87
N VAL A 443 33.32 -25.24 -0.34
CA VAL A 443 31.90 -25.03 -0.06
C VAL A 443 31.16 -24.71 -1.35
N LYS A 444 30.12 -25.48 -1.62
CA LYS A 444 29.11 -25.16 -2.64
C LYS A 444 27.85 -24.66 -1.97
N LEU A 445 27.29 -23.59 -2.51
CA LEU A 445 26.02 -23.03 -2.07
C LEU A 445 24.92 -23.41 -3.06
N ASP A 446 23.86 -24.03 -2.56
CA ASP A 446 22.60 -24.22 -3.26
C ASP A 446 21.47 -23.54 -2.47
N VAL A 447 20.65 -22.74 -3.17
CA VAL A 447 19.64 -21.87 -2.54
C VAL A 447 18.57 -22.67 -1.80
N LEU A 448 18.29 -23.90 -2.23
CA LEU A 448 17.25 -24.76 -1.66
C LEU A 448 17.79 -25.71 -0.60
N SER A 449 18.92 -26.36 -0.86
CA SER A 449 19.48 -27.41 -0.01
C SER A 449 20.56 -26.94 0.97
N GLY A 450 21.06 -25.72 0.82
CA GLY A 450 22.04 -25.12 1.72
C GLY A 450 23.47 -25.23 1.24
N LYS A 451 24.41 -25.16 2.18
CA LYS A 451 25.84 -25.38 1.90
C LYS A 451 26.18 -26.86 1.93
N SER A 452 26.98 -27.29 0.96
CA SER A 452 27.57 -28.63 0.88
C SER A 452 29.08 -28.52 0.62
N ILE A 453 29.77 -29.66 0.61
CA ILE A 453 31.20 -29.74 0.31
C ILE A 453 31.40 -30.56 -0.96
N GLU A 454 32.23 -30.07 -1.87
CA GLU A 454 32.73 -30.83 -3.01
C GLU A 454 34.22 -30.57 -3.21
N TYR A 455 35.00 -31.64 -3.13
CA TYR A 455 36.43 -31.68 -3.39
C TYR A 455 36.71 -32.52 -4.65
N LYS A 456 37.67 -32.09 -5.47
CA LYS A 456 38.11 -32.82 -6.67
C LYS A 456 39.61 -32.91 -6.75
N GLN A 457 40.11 -34.09 -7.07
CA GLN A 457 41.53 -34.30 -7.34
C GLN A 457 41.72 -35.42 -8.36
N MET A 458 42.72 -35.27 -9.24
CA MET A 458 43.12 -36.32 -10.16
C MET A 458 44.11 -37.29 -9.50
N ILE A 459 43.97 -38.56 -9.82
CA ILE A 459 44.89 -39.63 -9.40
C ILE A 459 45.19 -40.54 -10.59
N THR A 460 46.36 -41.16 -10.56
CA THR A 460 46.77 -42.19 -11.52
C THR A 460 46.65 -43.56 -10.89
N VAL A 461 46.01 -44.50 -11.58
CA VAL A 461 45.92 -45.91 -11.17
C VAL A 461 46.87 -46.74 -12.02
N GLN A 462 47.87 -47.34 -11.37
CA GLN A 462 48.84 -48.26 -11.98
C GLN A 462 48.92 -49.54 -11.14
N TYR A 463 49.24 -50.69 -11.76
CA TYR A 463 49.55 -51.95 -11.06
C TYR A 463 51.02 -52.25 -11.22
#